data_AF-X0WB21-F1
#
_entry.id   AF-X0WB21-F1
#
_cell.length_a   1.000
_cell.length_b   1.000
_cell.length_c   1.000
_cell.angle_alpha   90.00
_cell.angle_beta   90.00
_cell.angle_gamma   90.00
#
_symmetry.space_group_name_H-M   'P 1'
#
loop_
_entity.id
_entity.type
_entity.pdbx_description
1 polymer ?
#
loop_
_entity_poly.entity_id
_entity_poly.type
_entity_poly.pdbx_seq_one_letter_code
_entity_poly.pdbx_strand_id
1 'polypeptide(L)'
;MRVQGDECPDNSRAGSGGFFQVAGLKITIDLKKPSFCAVYLKRGISKLINPGSRIVKAEVYLSGSWTPLDPSATYTVLVNKWTASGGDGYYVLLREDIPKENTTMFSTDILAGYIKRHSPISARIEGRIDFANK
;
A
#
# COMPACT_ATOMS: atom_id res chain seq x y z
N MET A 1 -9.79 -3.45 -2.74
CA MET A 1 -11.00 -2.75 -3.22
C MET A 1 -12.00 -3.80 -3.68
N ARG A 2 -13.25 -3.73 -3.23
CA ARG A 2 -14.28 -4.72 -3.58
C ARG A 2 -15.01 -4.23 -4.84
N VAL A 3 -15.16 -5.09 -5.84
CA VAL A 3 -15.95 -4.80 -7.05
C VAL A 3 -16.95 -5.93 -7.19
N GLN A 4 -18.22 -5.60 -7.44
CA GLN A 4 -19.25 -6.62 -7.65
C GLN A 4 -18.87 -7.50 -8.85
N GLY A 5 -18.91 -8.82 -8.65
CA GLY A 5 -18.57 -9.78 -9.71
C GLY A 5 -17.07 -10.04 -9.93
N ASP A 6 -16.16 -9.55 -9.09
CA ASP A 6 -14.72 -9.85 -9.19
C ASP A 6 -14.30 -11.21 -8.57
N GLU A 7 -15.28 -12.08 -8.34
CA GLU A 7 -15.18 -13.51 -7.97
C GLU A 7 -14.45 -13.86 -6.66
N CYS A 8 -13.91 -12.88 -5.93
CA CYS A 8 -13.29 -13.16 -4.63
C CYS A 8 -14.32 -13.17 -3.48
N PRO A 9 -14.46 -14.27 -2.71
CA PRO A 9 -15.36 -14.31 -1.57
C PRO A 9 -14.99 -13.28 -0.48
N ASP A 10 -15.96 -12.72 0.22
CA ASP A 10 -15.70 -11.65 1.21
C ASP A 10 -14.77 -12.06 2.36
N ASN A 11 -14.83 -13.31 2.79
CA ASN A 11 -13.92 -13.87 3.81
C ASN A 11 -12.49 -14.12 3.28
N SER A 12 -12.28 -13.99 1.97
CA SER A 12 -11.01 -14.19 1.27
C SER A 12 -10.39 -12.87 0.82
N ARG A 13 -10.90 -11.74 1.33
CA ARG A 13 -10.41 -10.40 1.03
C ARG A 13 -9.73 -9.78 2.24
N ALA A 14 -8.71 -8.97 1.96
CA ALA A 14 -8.19 -8.03 2.94
C ALA A 14 -9.31 -7.15 3.53
N GLY A 15 -9.11 -6.70 4.78
CA GLY A 15 -10.00 -5.73 5.43
C GLY A 15 -10.11 -4.44 4.62
N SER A 16 -11.25 -3.75 4.72
CA SER A 16 -11.49 -2.51 3.94
C SER A 16 -10.61 -1.33 4.36
N GLY A 17 -10.03 -1.37 5.57
CA GLY A 17 -9.04 -0.39 6.05
C GLY A 17 -7.68 -0.50 5.34
N GLY A 18 -7.43 -1.59 4.62
CA GLY A 18 -6.18 -1.84 3.92
C GLY A 18 -5.98 -1.05 2.64
N PHE A 19 -6.71 0.04 2.36
CA PHE A 19 -6.43 0.88 1.20
C PHE A 19 -5.34 1.90 1.54
N PHE A 20 -4.18 1.84 0.88
CA PHE A 20 -3.07 2.74 1.18
C PHE A 20 -3.26 4.14 0.62
N GLN A 21 -3.07 5.14 1.48
CA GLN A 21 -2.55 6.44 1.07
C GLN A 21 -1.03 6.34 0.88
N VAL A 22 -0.47 7.12 -0.05
CA VAL A 22 0.93 6.97 -0.46
C VAL A 22 1.66 8.31 -0.59
N ALA A 23 2.97 8.29 -0.42
CA ALA A 23 3.90 9.37 -0.71
C ALA A 23 5.15 8.77 -1.37
N GLY A 24 5.73 9.46 -2.36
CA GLY A 24 6.85 8.91 -3.14
C GLY A 24 6.49 7.74 -4.07
N LEU A 25 5.21 7.38 -4.18
CA LEU A 25 4.66 6.37 -5.08
C LEU A 25 3.47 6.95 -5.84
N LYS A 26 3.39 6.60 -7.13
CA LYS A 26 2.25 6.80 -8.02
C LYS A 26 1.77 5.45 -8.53
N ILE A 27 0.46 5.21 -8.48
CA ILE A 27 -0.13 3.98 -9.02
C ILE A 27 -1.36 4.28 -9.88
N THR A 28 -1.54 3.47 -10.92
CA THR A 28 -2.78 3.42 -11.70
C THR A 28 -3.45 2.07 -11.49
N ILE A 29 -4.73 2.12 -11.13
CA ILE A 29 -5.55 0.96 -10.79
C ILE A 29 -6.55 0.69 -11.91
N ASP A 30 -6.61 -0.55 -12.40
CA ASP A 30 -7.68 -1.03 -13.26
C ASP A 30 -8.58 -2.00 -12.47
N LEU A 31 -9.81 -1.58 -12.21
CA LEU A 31 -10.80 -2.37 -11.46
C LEU A 31 -11.38 -3.55 -12.25
N LYS A 32 -11.24 -3.54 -13.59
CA LYS A 32 -11.65 -4.66 -14.45
C LYS A 32 -10.65 -5.82 -14.39
N LYS A 33 -9.44 -5.59 -13.89
CA LYS A 33 -8.43 -6.65 -13.70
C LYS A 33 -8.74 -7.49 -12.45
N PRO A 34 -8.32 -8.77 -12.44
CA PRO A 34 -8.49 -9.66 -11.30
C PRO A 34 -8.01 -9.06 -9.97
N SER A 35 -8.84 -9.21 -8.93
CA SER A 35 -8.51 -8.79 -7.57
C SER A 35 -7.57 -9.77 -6.87
N PHE A 36 -6.82 -9.29 -5.86
CA PHE A 36 -6.12 -10.17 -4.94
C PHE A 36 -7.13 -10.93 -4.08
N CYS A 37 -6.90 -12.24 -3.90
CA CYS A 37 -7.76 -13.13 -3.12
C CYS A 37 -6.93 -14.18 -2.38
N ALA A 38 -7.17 -14.37 -1.08
CA ALA A 38 -6.44 -15.34 -0.27
C ALA A 38 -7.23 -15.79 0.96
N VAL A 39 -6.95 -16.99 1.47
CA VAL A 39 -7.45 -17.44 2.77
C VAL A 39 -6.52 -16.93 3.86
N TYR A 40 -7.05 -16.10 4.77
CA TYR A 40 -6.28 -15.52 5.86
C TYR A 40 -6.16 -16.46 7.06
N LEU A 41 -4.98 -16.47 7.70
CA LEU A 41 -4.73 -17.17 8.95
C LEU A 41 -3.94 -16.25 9.88
N LYS A 42 -4.60 -15.79 10.95
CA LYS A 42 -4.09 -14.71 11.81
C LYS A 42 -3.72 -13.49 10.96
N ARG A 43 -2.44 -13.11 10.90
CA ARG A 43 -1.93 -11.99 10.09
C ARG A 43 -1.30 -12.43 8.76
N GLY A 44 -1.16 -13.74 8.56
CA GLY A 44 -0.66 -14.34 7.34
C GLY A 44 -1.78 -14.81 6.43
N ILE A 45 -1.40 -15.56 5.40
CA ILE A 45 -2.31 -16.31 4.55
C ILE A 45 -1.98 -17.80 4.65
N SER A 46 -2.99 -18.66 4.65
CA SER A 46 -2.82 -20.11 4.54
C SER A 46 -2.84 -20.59 3.09
N LYS A 47 -3.50 -19.82 2.20
CA LYS A 47 -3.58 -20.13 0.76
C LYS A 47 -3.74 -18.85 -0.06
N LEU A 48 -2.91 -18.69 -1.07
CA LEU A 48 -3.13 -17.70 -2.13
C LEU A 48 -4.13 -18.27 -3.15
N ILE A 49 -5.20 -17.53 -3.44
CA ILE A 49 -6.21 -17.91 -4.44
C ILE A 49 -5.94 -17.16 -5.75
N ASN A 50 -5.71 -15.85 -5.68
CA ASN A 50 -5.37 -15.00 -6.82
C ASN A 50 -4.39 -13.90 -6.37
N PRO A 51 -3.23 -13.73 -7.02
CA PRO A 51 -2.29 -12.65 -6.68
C PRO A 51 -2.81 -11.25 -7.04
N GLY A 52 -3.85 -11.16 -7.88
CA GLY A 52 -4.38 -9.92 -8.40
C GLY A 52 -3.50 -9.29 -9.48
N SER A 53 -4.07 -8.38 -10.26
CA SER A 53 -3.35 -7.64 -11.32
C SER A 53 -3.94 -6.24 -11.55
N ARG A 54 -4.53 -5.65 -10.51
CA ARG A 54 -5.18 -4.33 -10.60
C ARG A 54 -4.21 -3.17 -10.72
N ILE A 55 -2.96 -3.31 -10.29
CA ILE A 55 -1.96 -2.27 -10.49
C ILE A 55 -1.39 -2.42 -11.90
N VAL A 56 -1.76 -1.50 -12.79
CA VAL A 56 -1.33 -1.51 -14.20
C VAL A 56 -0.19 -0.56 -14.50
N LYS A 57 0.06 0.40 -13.59
CA LYS A 57 1.23 1.29 -13.62
C LYS A 57 1.67 1.59 -12.20
N ALA A 58 2.98 1.61 -11.97
CA ALA A 58 3.59 2.06 -10.73
C ALA A 58 4.85 2.90 -11.04
N GLU A 59 4.97 4.05 -10.39
CA GLU A 59 6.11 4.96 -10.50
C GLU A 59 6.57 5.38 -9.10
N VAL A 60 7.88 5.43 -8.89
CA VAL A 60 8.51 5.86 -7.65
C VAL A 60 9.18 7.22 -7.85
N TYR A 61 9.14 8.07 -6.83
CA TYR A 61 9.81 9.37 -6.86
C TYR A 61 11.26 9.21 -6.42
N LEU A 62 12.19 9.31 -7.37
CA LEU A 62 13.62 9.15 -7.17
C LEU A 62 14.36 10.35 -7.74
N SER A 63 15.29 10.90 -6.96
CA SER A 63 16.20 11.97 -7.40
C SER A 63 15.49 13.16 -8.07
N GLY A 64 14.32 13.55 -7.58
CA GLY A 64 13.56 14.69 -8.10
C GLY A 64 12.63 14.39 -9.29
N SER A 65 12.48 13.12 -9.68
CA SER A 65 11.67 12.72 -10.82
C SER A 65 10.84 11.46 -10.56
N TRP A 66 9.72 11.33 -11.29
CA TRP A 66 8.93 10.10 -11.29
C TRP A 66 9.54 9.11 -12.27
N THR A 67 9.91 7.93 -11.76
CA THR A 67 10.54 6.86 -12.55
C THR A 67 9.67 5.60 -12.46
N PRO A 68 9.50 4.81 -13.53
CA PRO A 68 8.85 3.51 -13.44
C PRO A 68 9.44 2.65 -12.31
N LEU A 69 8.58 1.97 -11.57
CA LEU A 69 9.02 1.04 -10.53
C LEU A 69 9.82 -0.11 -11.17
N ASP A 70 11.01 -0.37 -10.65
CA ASP A 70 11.84 -1.51 -11.04
C ASP A 70 11.55 -2.69 -10.08
N PRO A 71 10.96 -3.80 -10.55
CA PRO A 71 10.63 -4.92 -9.70
C PRO A 71 11.86 -5.67 -9.15
N SER A 72 13.06 -5.42 -9.70
CA SER A 72 14.32 -6.02 -9.24
C SER A 72 15.06 -5.17 -8.21
N ALA A 73 14.63 -3.93 -8.00
CA ALA A 73 15.26 -3.01 -7.05
C ALA A 73 14.71 -3.16 -5.62
N THR A 74 15.56 -2.85 -4.64
CA THR A 74 15.18 -2.77 -3.22
C THR A 74 14.78 -1.36 -2.86
N TYR A 75 13.63 -1.20 -2.22
CA TYR A 75 13.10 0.08 -1.75
C TYR A 75 12.91 0.08 -0.24
N THR A 76 13.36 1.15 0.42
CA THR A 76 13.02 1.42 1.81
C THR A 76 11.66 2.10 1.87
N VAL A 77 10.72 1.53 2.63
CA VAL A 77 9.38 2.08 2.80
C VAL A 77 9.10 2.40 4.26
N LEU A 78 8.35 3.46 4.51
CA LEU A 78 7.87 3.82 5.85
C LEU A 78 6.39 3.46 5.98
N VAL A 79 6.06 2.62 6.96
CA VAL A 79 4.68 2.26 7.31
C VAL A 79 4.50 2.32 8.83
N ASN A 80 3.26 2.37 9.31
CA ASN A 80 2.99 2.27 10.74
C ASN A 80 3.21 0.84 11.27
N LYS A 81 3.36 0.70 12.60
CA LYS A 81 3.60 -0.59 13.27
C LYS A 81 2.51 -1.64 12.99
N TRP A 82 1.24 -1.25 12.89
CA TRP A 82 0.14 -2.17 12.61
C TRP A 82 0.30 -2.83 11.23
N THR A 83 0.61 -2.03 10.22
CA THR A 83 0.86 -2.49 8.85
C THR A 83 2.14 -3.33 8.76
N ALA A 84 3.24 -2.85 9.34
CA ALA A 84 4.53 -3.56 9.37
C ALA A 84 4.43 -4.97 9.98
N SER A 85 3.43 -5.18 10.84
CA SER A 85 3.20 -6.44 11.52
C SER A 85 2.06 -7.26 10.88
N GLY A 86 1.69 -6.99 9.63
CA GLY A 86 0.72 -7.77 8.84
C GLY A 86 -0.74 -7.36 9.02
N GLY A 87 -1.02 -6.23 9.67
CA GLY A 87 -2.36 -5.66 9.80
C GLY A 87 -3.02 -5.45 8.43
N ASP A 88 -4.35 -5.47 8.38
CA ASP A 88 -5.17 -5.31 7.16
C ASP A 88 -4.81 -6.25 6.00
N GLY A 89 -4.16 -7.38 6.30
CA GLY A 89 -3.83 -8.40 5.31
C GLY A 89 -2.53 -8.16 4.57
N TYR A 90 -1.65 -7.28 5.05
CA TYR A 90 -0.31 -7.03 4.51
C TYR A 90 0.70 -8.12 4.89
N TYR A 91 0.33 -9.39 4.64
CA TYR A 91 1.12 -10.57 4.99
C TYR A 91 2.51 -10.59 4.36
N VAL A 92 2.69 -9.93 3.20
CA VAL A 92 4.00 -9.84 2.53
C VAL A 92 5.06 -9.20 3.41
N LEU A 93 4.66 -8.30 4.32
CA LEU A 93 5.57 -7.65 5.27
C LEU A 93 5.99 -8.58 6.41
N LEU A 94 5.34 -9.74 6.60
CA LEU A 94 5.73 -10.73 7.60
C LEU A 94 6.91 -11.60 7.18
N ARG A 95 7.36 -11.51 5.92
CA ARG A 95 8.50 -12.29 5.46
C ARG A 95 9.75 -11.98 6.29
N GLU A 96 10.52 -13.03 6.57
CA GLU A 96 11.71 -12.98 7.41
C GLU A 96 12.89 -12.28 6.71
N ASP A 97 12.92 -12.31 5.38
CA ASP A 97 13.96 -11.69 4.55
C ASP A 97 13.78 -10.17 4.35
N ILE A 98 12.74 -9.57 4.95
CA ILE A 98 12.52 -8.13 4.93
C ILE A 98 13.07 -7.53 6.22
N PRO A 99 14.20 -6.79 6.19
CA PRO A 99 14.71 -6.10 7.37
C PRO A 99 13.74 -5.01 7.82
N LYS A 100 13.60 -4.86 9.14
CA LYS A 100 12.65 -3.93 9.75
C LYS A 100 13.33 -3.15 10.86
N GLU A 101 13.11 -1.85 10.87
CA GLU A 101 13.56 -0.95 11.93
C GLU A 101 12.34 -0.25 12.55
N ASN A 102 12.21 -0.33 13.87
CA ASN A 102 11.19 0.42 14.59
C ASN A 102 11.75 1.80 14.94
N THR A 103 11.19 2.83 14.33
CA THR A 103 11.60 4.22 14.57
C THR A 103 11.32 4.71 15.99
N THR A 104 10.49 3.99 16.76
CA THR A 104 10.00 4.36 18.10
C THR A 104 9.20 5.67 18.16
N MET A 105 8.91 6.27 17.00
CA MET A 105 8.19 7.53 16.90
C MET A 105 6.68 7.32 16.89
N PHE A 106 5.94 8.21 17.55
CA PHE A 106 4.49 8.25 17.45
C PHE A 106 4.05 9.01 16.21
N SER A 107 3.06 8.47 15.48
CA SER A 107 2.54 9.12 14.27
C SER A 107 1.95 10.50 14.53
N THR A 108 1.40 10.72 15.73
CA THR A 108 0.90 12.03 16.18
C THR A 108 2.03 13.05 16.29
N ASP A 109 3.20 12.65 16.82
CA ASP A 109 4.35 13.54 16.98
C ASP A 109 4.98 13.88 15.63
N ILE A 110 5.07 12.89 14.73
CA ILE A 110 5.51 13.11 13.35
C ILE A 110 4.60 14.14 12.66
N LEU A 111 3.28 13.96 12.75
CA LEU A 111 2.31 14.85 12.13
C LEU A 111 2.36 16.26 12.73
N ALA A 112 2.35 16.37 14.07
CA ALA A 112 2.41 17.65 14.76
C ALA A 112 3.72 18.39 14.45
N GLY A 113 4.85 17.68 14.41
CA GLY A 113 6.14 18.23 14.02
C GLY A 113 6.17 18.71 12.57
N TYR A 114 5.53 17.97 11.66
CA TYR A 114 5.39 18.38 10.26
C TYR A 114 4.57 19.68 10.14
N ILE A 115 3.41 19.76 10.80
CA ILE A 115 2.53 20.95 10.79
C ILE A 115 3.28 22.17 11.32
N LYS A 116 3.96 22.05 12.47
CA LYS A 116 4.72 23.15 13.06
C LYS A 116 5.80 23.71 12.12
N ARG A 117 6.47 22.85 11.33
CA ARG A 117 7.56 23.25 10.44
C ARG A 117 7.12 23.77 9.06
N HIS A 118 5.93 23.38 8.61
CA HIS A 118 5.49 23.64 7.23
C HIS A 118 4.17 24.41 7.16
N SER A 119 3.82 25.15 8.23
CA SER A 119 2.64 26.01 8.22
C SER A 119 2.88 27.29 7.41
N PRO A 120 1.91 27.72 6.57
CA PRO A 120 0.60 27.12 6.35
C PRO A 120 0.66 25.84 5.49
N ILE A 121 -0.15 24.84 5.86
CA ILE A 121 -0.25 23.57 5.11
C ILE A 121 -1.10 23.77 3.86
N SER A 122 -0.62 23.21 2.73
CA SER A 122 -1.26 23.34 1.41
C SER A 122 -1.43 21.96 0.73
N ALA A 123 -1.94 20.97 1.47
CA ALA A 123 -2.20 19.65 0.94
C ALA A 123 -3.19 19.68 -0.24
N ARG A 124 -2.93 18.89 -1.29
CA ARG A 124 -3.72 18.85 -2.53
C ARG A 124 -3.77 17.44 -3.12
N ILE A 125 -4.69 17.23 -4.05
CA ILE A 125 -4.72 16.00 -4.87
C ILE A 125 -3.63 16.11 -5.93
N GLU A 126 -2.65 15.21 -5.87
CA GLU A 126 -1.46 15.22 -6.75
C GLU A 126 -1.45 14.08 -7.78
N GLY A 127 -2.56 13.35 -7.92
CA GLY A 127 -2.65 12.20 -8.83
C GLY A 127 -1.73 11.05 -8.42
N ARG A 128 -1.52 10.84 -7.10
CA ARG A 128 -0.72 9.73 -6.58
C ARG A 128 -1.41 8.36 -6.76
N ILE A 129 -2.73 8.35 -6.80
CA ILE A 129 -3.54 7.17 -7.05
C ILE A 129 -4.54 7.55 -8.13
N ASP A 130 -4.54 6.82 -9.24
CA ASP A 130 -5.45 7.05 -10.37
C ASP A 130 -6.13 5.75 -10.83
N PHE A 131 -7.19 5.89 -11.62
CA PHE A 131 -7.95 4.76 -12.17
C PHE A 131 -7.93 4.82 -13.70
N ALA A 132 -7.60 3.70 -14.36
CA ALA A 132 -7.43 3.63 -15.81
C ALA A 132 -8.75 3.76 -16.61
N ASN A 133 -9.88 3.38 -16.01
CA ASN A 133 -11.19 3.28 -16.65
C ASN A 133 -12.21 4.19 -15.95
N LYS A 134 -11.98 5.50 -15.96
CA LYS A 134 -12.96 6.48 -15.44
C LYS A 134 -14.24 6.48 -16.24
#